data_AF-A0A847EHC7-F1
#
_entry.id   AF-A0A847EHC7-F1
#
_cell.length_a   1.000
_cell.length_b   1.000
_cell.length_c   1.000
_cell.angle_alpha   90.00
_cell.angle_beta   90.00
_cell.angle_gamma   90.00
#
_symmetry.space_group_name_H-M   'P 1'
#
loop_
_entity.id
_entity.type
_entity.pdbx_description
1 polymer ?
#
loop_
_entity_poly.entity_id
_entity_poly.type
_entity_poly.pdbx_seq_one_letter_code
_entity_poly.pdbx_strand_id
1 'polypeptide(L)'
;MAETYKFLNPVGYQEPVTMKTLAPRLKTLDGARITLSIGAGGEQGILIPLSKMLPERYPQVKWNISYAAAHGTKAGSLALAEDEFGQT
;
A
#
# COMPACT_ATOMS: atom_id res chain seq x y z
N MET A 1 8.17 45.67 -11.11
CA MET A 1 9.08 45.22 -10.04
C MET A 1 8.69 43.78 -9.74
N ALA A 2 9.52 42.80 -10.09
CA ALA A 2 9.16 41.39 -9.95
C ALA A 2 9.43 40.92 -8.51
N GLU A 3 8.44 40.35 -7.86
CA GLU A 3 8.52 39.89 -6.46
C GLU A 3 9.47 38.68 -6.37
N THR A 4 10.49 38.79 -5.52
CA THR A 4 11.52 37.75 -5.34
C THR A 4 11.10 36.81 -4.21
N TYR A 5 10.69 35.59 -4.55
CA TYR A 5 10.35 34.56 -3.57
C TYR A 5 11.59 33.79 -3.12
N LYS A 6 11.84 33.78 -1.80
CA LYS A 6 12.97 33.09 -1.17
C LYS A 6 12.64 31.60 -1.02
N PHE A 7 13.16 30.77 -1.93
CA PHE A 7 13.12 29.31 -1.75
C PHE A 7 14.16 28.89 -0.71
N LEU A 8 13.77 28.00 0.21
CA LEU A 8 14.59 27.53 1.35
C LEU A 8 15.70 26.53 0.96
N ASN A 9 15.83 26.16 -0.32
CA ASN A 9 16.81 25.19 -0.76
C ASN A 9 18.13 25.88 -1.16
N PRO A 10 19.27 25.63 -0.50
CA PRO A 10 20.53 26.39 -0.70
C PRO A 10 21.19 26.20 -2.07
N VAL A 11 20.66 25.33 -2.93
CA VAL A 11 21.35 24.89 -4.17
C VAL A 11 20.85 25.61 -5.42
N GLY A 12 19.78 26.43 -5.35
CA GLY A 12 19.28 27.24 -6.47
C GLY A 12 18.67 26.40 -7.60
N TYR A 13 19.51 25.72 -8.39
CA TYR A 13 19.16 24.78 -9.46
C TYR A 13 20.18 23.63 -9.46
N GLN A 14 19.71 22.38 -9.51
CA GLN A 14 20.57 21.20 -9.56
C GLN A 14 20.39 20.50 -10.91
N GLU A 15 21.49 20.17 -11.56
CA GLU A 15 21.47 19.33 -12.78
C GLU A 15 20.83 17.97 -12.47
N PRO A 16 20.07 17.37 -13.41
CA PRO A 16 19.41 16.10 -13.19
C PRO A 16 20.43 15.03 -12.81
N VAL A 17 20.29 14.49 -11.60
CA VAL A 17 21.16 13.42 -11.10
C VAL A 17 20.75 12.08 -11.68
N THR A 18 21.73 11.25 -12.02
CA THR A 18 21.48 9.86 -12.45
C THR A 18 20.84 9.07 -11.31
N MET A 19 19.53 8.88 -11.38
CA MET A 19 18.79 8.12 -10.38
C MET A 19 19.09 6.63 -10.53
N LYS A 20 19.65 6.03 -9.48
CA LYS A 20 19.75 4.58 -9.34
C LYS A 20 18.58 4.09 -8.49
N THR A 21 17.92 3.03 -8.93
CA THR A 21 16.84 2.40 -8.15
C THR A 21 17.40 1.81 -6.87
N LEU A 22 16.73 2.06 -5.74
CA LEU A 22 17.13 1.54 -4.43
C LEU A 22 17.18 0.00 -4.39
N ALA A 23 16.36 -0.66 -5.22
CA ALA A 23 16.34 -2.10 -5.39
C ALA A 23 15.97 -2.46 -6.86
N PRO A 24 16.35 -3.66 -7.34
CA PRO A 24 15.89 -4.17 -8.63
C PRO A 24 14.37 -4.16 -8.71
N ARG A 25 13.82 -3.58 -9.78
CA ARG A 25 12.37 -3.59 -10.00
C ARG A 25 11.91 -5.01 -10.33
N LEU A 26 10.75 -5.39 -9.81
CA LEU A 26 10.09 -6.63 -10.21
C LEU A 26 9.76 -6.59 -11.70
N LYS A 27 10.29 -7.55 -12.47
CA LYS A 27 9.95 -7.75 -13.89
C LYS A 27 8.65 -8.55 -14.06
N THR A 28 8.39 -9.45 -13.12
CA THR A 28 7.26 -10.37 -13.09
C THR A 28 6.88 -10.62 -11.63
N LEU A 29 5.63 -11.02 -11.39
CA LEU A 29 5.12 -11.39 -10.08
C LEU A 29 5.32 -12.91 -9.80
N ASP A 30 5.72 -13.69 -10.79
CA ASP A 30 5.84 -15.15 -10.67
C ASP A 30 6.85 -15.55 -9.59
N GLY A 31 6.39 -16.32 -8.59
CA GLY A 31 7.20 -16.74 -7.45
C GLY A 31 7.60 -15.62 -6.47
N ALA A 32 7.16 -14.37 -6.73
CA ALA A 32 7.49 -13.24 -5.88
C ALA A 32 6.80 -13.37 -4.51
N ARG A 33 7.46 -12.86 -3.47
CA ARG A 33 6.86 -12.70 -2.15
C ARG A 33 6.43 -11.24 -1.97
N ILE A 34 5.12 -11.00 -1.91
CA ILE A 34 4.55 -9.67 -1.77
C ILE A 34 3.94 -9.54 -0.38
N THR A 35 4.30 -8.48 0.34
CA THR A 35 3.75 -8.17 1.65
C THR A 35 2.83 -6.96 1.53
N LEU A 36 1.58 -7.13 2.00
CA LEU A 36 0.56 -6.09 2.00
C LEU A 36 0.23 -5.73 3.45
N SER A 37 0.47 -4.47 3.83
CA SER A 37 0.17 -3.97 5.17
C SER A 37 -1.01 -3.00 5.08
N ILE A 38 -2.16 -3.42 5.61
CA ILE A 38 -3.40 -2.67 5.53
C ILE A 38 -3.58 -1.91 6.86
N GLY A 39 -3.34 -0.60 6.82
CA GLY A 39 -3.44 0.28 7.98
C GLY A 39 -4.88 0.64 8.36
N ALA A 40 -5.11 0.99 9.63
CA ALA A 40 -6.43 1.36 10.17
C ALA A 40 -6.99 2.69 9.63
N GLY A 41 -6.14 3.56 9.09
CA GLY A 41 -6.52 4.85 8.50
C GLY A 41 -6.69 4.84 6.98
N GLY A 42 -6.57 3.68 6.32
CA GLY A 42 -6.75 3.56 4.87
C GLY A 42 -8.23 3.48 4.48
N GLU A 43 -8.51 3.68 3.19
CA GLU A 43 -9.86 3.52 2.64
C GLU A 43 -10.26 2.04 2.62
N GLN A 44 -10.88 1.59 3.71
CA GLN A 44 -11.22 0.17 3.95
C GLN A 44 -12.15 -0.40 2.87
N GLY A 45 -13.05 0.42 2.31
CA GLY A 45 -13.95 0.00 1.23
C GLY A 45 -13.24 -0.48 -0.03
N ILE A 46 -11.99 -0.06 -0.26
CA ILE A 46 -11.16 -0.51 -1.38
C ILE A 46 -10.16 -1.56 -0.92
N LEU A 47 -9.52 -1.35 0.24
CA LEU A 47 -8.40 -2.20 0.69
C LEU A 47 -8.84 -3.62 1.09
N ILE A 48 -10.03 -3.77 1.65
CA ILE A 48 -10.59 -5.09 2.04
C ILE A 48 -10.91 -5.96 0.82
N PRO A 49 -11.67 -5.50 -0.21
CA PRO A 49 -11.89 -6.32 -1.40
C PRO A 49 -10.59 -6.57 -2.18
N LEU A 50 -9.65 -5.62 -2.18
CA LEU A 50 -8.36 -5.77 -2.85
C LEU A 50 -7.52 -6.89 -2.22
N SER A 51 -7.51 -6.99 -0.89
CA SER A 51 -6.75 -8.04 -0.19
C SER A 51 -7.27 -9.44 -0.44
N LYS A 52 -8.56 -9.58 -0.78
CA LYS A 52 -9.20 -10.84 -1.18
C LYS A 52 -9.01 -11.14 -2.68
N MET A 53 -9.22 -10.14 -3.54
CA MET A 53 -9.14 -10.28 -4.99
C MET A 53 -7.72 -10.58 -5.49
N LEU A 54 -6.69 -9.97 -4.88
CA LEU A 54 -5.30 -10.11 -5.36
C LEU A 54 -4.75 -11.54 -5.24
N PRO A 55 -4.90 -12.25 -4.11
CA PRO A 55 -4.54 -13.66 -4.01
C PRO A 55 -5.29 -14.56 -4.97
N GLU A 56 -6.60 -14.34 -5.18
CA GLU A 56 -7.40 -15.12 -6.12
C GLU A 56 -6.92 -14.94 -7.56
N ARG A 57 -6.63 -13.69 -7.95
CA ARG A 57 -6.19 -13.36 -9.31
C ARG A 57 -4.75 -13.76 -9.60
N TYR A 58 -3.90 -13.82 -8.58
CA TYR A 58 -2.47 -14.11 -8.71
C TYR A 58 -2.04 -15.22 -7.74
N PRO A 59 -2.47 -16.47 -7.97
CA PRO A 59 -2.16 -17.59 -7.10
C PRO A 59 -0.67 -17.98 -7.11
N GLN A 60 0.08 -17.59 -8.14
CA GLN A 60 1.54 -17.82 -8.24
C GLN A 60 2.38 -16.93 -7.32
N VAL A 61 1.77 -15.95 -6.67
CA VAL A 61 2.43 -15.01 -5.76
C VAL A 61 2.31 -15.51 -4.32
N LYS A 62 3.41 -15.41 -3.56
CA LYS A 62 3.41 -15.71 -2.12
C LYS A 62 2.98 -14.46 -1.35
N TRP A 63 1.72 -14.42 -0.95
CA TRP A 63 1.13 -13.29 -0.22
C TRP A 63 1.38 -13.36 1.28
N ASN A 64 1.78 -12.24 1.86
CA ASN A 64 1.82 -12.04 3.31
C ASN A 64 1.01 -10.79 3.64
N ILE A 65 -0.22 -10.96 4.13
CA ILE A 65 -1.15 -9.86 4.37
C ILE A 65 -1.28 -9.63 5.87
N SER A 66 -0.97 -8.42 6.31
CA SER A 66 -1.09 -8.01 7.70
C SER A 66 -2.05 -6.84 7.79
N TYR A 67 -2.99 -6.94 8.73
CA TYR A 67 -3.93 -5.89 9.06
C TYR A 67 -3.44 -5.21 10.33
N ALA A 68 -3.40 -3.87 10.34
CA ALA A 68 -3.29 -3.13 11.58
C ALA A 68 -4.47 -3.54 12.47
N ALA A 69 -4.20 -3.89 13.73
CA ALA A 69 -5.16 -4.52 14.62
C ALA A 69 -6.52 -3.80 14.57
N ALA A 70 -7.55 -4.52 14.12
CA ALA A 70 -8.95 -4.10 14.16
C ALA A 70 -9.43 -3.78 15.60
N HIS A 71 -8.60 -4.00 16.62
CA HIS A 71 -8.89 -3.74 18.02
C HIS A 71 -9.17 -2.28 18.39
N GLY A 72 -8.98 -1.31 17.48
CA GLY A 72 -9.24 0.10 17.77
C GLY A 72 -10.49 0.71 17.12
N THR A 73 -11.07 0.09 16.08
CA THR A 73 -12.09 0.79 15.26
C THR A 73 -13.28 -0.09 14.88
N LYS A 74 -14.49 0.46 15.11
CA LYS A 74 -15.79 -0.18 14.87
C LYS A 74 -15.96 -0.70 13.43
N ALA A 75 -15.36 -0.03 12.45
CA ALA A 75 -15.41 -0.43 11.04
C ALA A 75 -14.59 -1.69 10.73
N GLY A 76 -13.41 -1.84 11.33
CA GLY A 76 -12.57 -3.03 11.15
C GLY A 76 -13.18 -4.28 11.80
N SER A 77 -13.89 -4.12 12.92
CA SER A 77 -14.62 -5.22 13.57
C SER A 77 -15.88 -5.64 12.80
N LEU A 78 -16.62 -4.69 12.22
CA LEU A 78 -17.85 -4.98 11.47
C LEU A 78 -17.56 -5.74 10.16
N ALA A 79 -16.53 -5.33 9.41
CA ALA A 79 -16.15 -5.97 8.15
C ALA A 79 -15.65 -7.42 8.31
N LEU A 80 -15.16 -7.80 9.50
CA LEU A 80 -14.80 -9.19 9.82
C LEU A 80 -16.04 -10.00 10.25
N ALA A 81 -16.91 -9.39 11.06
CA ALA A 81 -18.13 -10.04 11.53
C ALA A 81 -19.09 -10.40 10.37
N GLU A 82 -19.21 -9.54 9.36
CA GLU A 82 -20.05 -9.83 8.18
C GLU A 82 -19.53 -11.02 7.34
N ASP A 83 -18.23 -11.32 7.41
CA ASP A 83 -17.60 -12.44 6.69
C ASP A 83 -17.73 -13.77 7.45
N GLU A 84 -17.68 -13.74 8.79
CA GLU A 84 -17.83 -14.94 9.64
C GLU A 84 -19.28 -15.46 9.70
N PHE A 85 -20.29 -14.59 9.53
CA PHE A 85 -21.70 -14.98 9.52
C PHE A 85 -22.22 -15.51 8.16
N GLY A 86 -21.42 -15.44 7.10
CA GLY A 86 -21.78 -15.92 5.76
C GLY A 86 -21.41 -17.38 5.47
N GLN A 87 -20.82 -18.09 6.43
CA GLN A 87 -20.33 -19.48 6.30
C GLN A 87 -21.12 -20.53 7.13
N THR A 88 -22.38 -20.26 7.46
CA THR A 88 -23.31 -21.24 8.06
C THR A 88 -24.39 -21.70 7.08
#